data_AF-A0A7L2XVH6-F1
#
_entry.id   AF-A0A7L2XVH6-F1
#
_cell.length_a   1.000
_cell.length_b   1.000
_cell.length_c   1.000
_cell.angle_alpha   90.00
_cell.angle_beta   90.00
_cell.angle_gamma   90.00
#
_symmetry.space_group_name_H-M   'P 1'
#
loop_
_entity.id
_entity.type
_entity.pdbx_description
1 polymer ?
#
loop_
_entity_poly.entity_id
_entity_poly.type
_entity_poly.pdbx_seq_one_letter_code
_entity_poly.pdbx_strand_id
1 'polypeptide(L)'
;LYREELNLTSPAAPLPLRPEASWLQFHLGISRDGLYPRSSPAVTRLLRDMQELPTISADYSQDEKALLGACDCSQRQLSLGATVPGCHCPCAQQLAWLHPLLSPRQKREEETPEDFFYFVDFQRHNAEIAAFHLDR
;
A
#
# COMPACT_ATOMS: atom_id res chain seq x y z
N LEU A 1 -19.28 15.16 -13.44
CA LEU A 1 -19.09 15.80 -12.13
C LEU A 1 -17.63 16.15 -11.89
N TYR A 2 -16.78 15.29 -11.30
CA TYR A 2 -15.37 15.66 -10.99
C TYR A 2 -14.55 16.16 -12.20
N ARG A 3 -14.67 15.54 -13.38
CA ARG A 3 -13.97 16.00 -14.59
C ARG A 3 -14.50 17.33 -15.13
N GLU A 4 -15.80 17.58 -14.99
CA GLU A 4 -16.44 18.81 -15.44
C GLU A 4 -16.03 19.99 -14.56
N GLU A 5 -15.89 19.76 -13.24
CA GLU A 5 -15.36 20.74 -12.28
C GLU A 5 -13.92 21.15 -12.59
N LEU A 6 -13.13 20.25 -13.18
CA LEU A 6 -11.75 20.49 -13.62
C LEU A 6 -11.64 20.96 -15.08
N ASN A 7 -12.75 21.27 -15.74
CA ASN A 7 -12.80 21.63 -17.17
C ASN A 7 -12.16 20.58 -18.10
N LEU A 8 -12.12 19.31 -17.68
CA LEU A 8 -11.64 18.20 -18.49
C LEU A 8 -12.80 17.64 -19.30
N THR A 9 -12.67 17.69 -20.63
CA THR A 9 -13.65 17.05 -21.52
C THR A 9 -13.60 15.54 -21.30
N SER A 10 -14.76 14.88 -21.25
CA SER A 10 -14.88 13.43 -21.04
C SER A 10 -15.13 12.72 -22.38
N PRO A 11 -14.08 12.27 -23.11
CA PRO A 11 -14.26 11.48 -24.32
C PRO A 11 -14.58 10.00 -24.06
N ALA A 12 -14.46 9.53 -22.82
CA ALA A 12 -14.56 8.11 -22.49
C ALA A 12 -15.98 7.71 -22.04
N ALA A 13 -16.44 6.56 -22.54
CA ALA A 13 -17.67 5.93 -22.07
C ALA A 13 -17.57 5.54 -20.58
N PRO A 14 -18.68 5.51 -19.83
CA PRO A 14 -18.70 5.02 -18.45
C PRO A 14 -18.12 3.60 -18.37
N LEU A 15 -17.30 3.34 -17.36
CA LEU A 15 -16.67 2.03 -17.17
C LEU A 15 -17.74 1.01 -16.70
N PRO A 16 -18.10 -0.01 -17.49
CA PRO A 16 -19.04 -1.02 -17.05
C PRO A 16 -18.38 -2.00 -16.08
N LEU A 17 -19.15 -2.49 -15.10
CA LEU A 17 -18.70 -3.60 -14.26
C LEU A 17 -18.67 -4.88 -15.11
N ARG A 18 -17.50 -5.51 -15.22
CA ARG A 18 -17.30 -6.73 -16.00
C ARG A 18 -17.28 -7.94 -15.07
N PRO A 19 -18.22 -8.89 -15.17
CA PRO A 19 -18.24 -10.10 -14.33
C PRO A 19 -16.93 -10.91 -14.42
N GLU A 20 -16.23 -10.83 -15.55
CA GLU A 20 -14.99 -11.54 -15.84
C GLU A 20 -13.74 -10.86 -15.26
N ALA A 21 -13.89 -9.72 -14.59
CA ALA A 21 -12.77 -8.99 -14.01
C ALA A 21 -12.04 -9.86 -12.98
N SER A 22 -10.71 -9.91 -13.06
CA SER A 22 -9.87 -10.78 -12.24
C SER A 22 -10.02 -10.51 -10.74
N TRP A 23 -10.12 -9.24 -10.33
CA TRP A 23 -10.35 -8.84 -8.94
C TRP A 23 -11.70 -9.35 -8.41
N LEU A 24 -12.74 -9.34 -9.26
CA LEU A 24 -14.07 -9.81 -8.88
C LEU A 24 -14.08 -11.33 -8.73
N GLN A 25 -13.45 -12.04 -9.68
CA GLN A 25 -13.28 -13.49 -9.62
C GLN A 25 -12.46 -13.92 -8.40
N PHE A 26 -11.46 -13.13 -7.99
CA PHE A 26 -10.74 -13.36 -6.74
C PHE A 26 -11.65 -13.26 -5.52
N HIS A 27 -12.44 -12.18 -5.39
CA HIS A 27 -13.37 -12.04 -4.25
C HIS A 27 -14.41 -13.15 -4.17
N LEU A 28 -14.97 -13.57 -5.32
CA LEU A 28 -15.94 -14.66 -5.37
C LEU A 28 -15.33 -16.03 -5.01
N GLY A 29 -14.00 -16.17 -5.12
CA GLY A 29 -13.28 -17.38 -4.77
C GLY A 29 -12.88 -17.48 -3.28
N ILE A 30 -13.08 -16.41 -2.49
CA ILE A 30 -12.76 -16.43 -1.06
C ILE A 30 -13.74 -17.36 -0.36
N SER A 31 -13.18 -18.30 0.42
CA SER A 31 -13.95 -19.33 1.11
C SER A 31 -13.49 -19.46 2.55
N ARG A 32 -14.17 -20.31 3.32
CA ARG A 32 -13.75 -20.63 4.69
C ARG A 32 -12.37 -21.28 4.75
N ASP A 33 -11.96 -21.96 3.68
CA ASP A 33 -10.72 -22.73 3.63
C ASP A 33 -9.50 -21.86 3.31
N GLY A 34 -9.71 -20.60 2.90
CA GLY A 34 -8.64 -19.64 2.63
C GLY A 34 -9.03 -18.55 1.63
N LEU A 35 -8.10 -17.61 1.41
CA LEU A 35 -8.28 -16.50 0.47
C LEU A 35 -8.29 -16.97 -0.99
N TYR A 36 -7.48 -17.97 -1.34
CA TYR A 36 -7.40 -18.52 -2.69
C TYR A 36 -6.77 -19.92 -2.67
N PRO A 37 -7.09 -20.81 -3.63
CA PRO A 37 -6.41 -22.09 -3.75
C PRO A 37 -4.99 -21.94 -4.34
N ARG A 38 -4.05 -22.81 -3.93
CA ARG A 38 -2.63 -22.78 -4.32
C ARG A 38 -2.39 -22.67 -5.84
N SER A 39 -3.20 -23.35 -6.65
CA SER A 39 -3.11 -23.34 -8.11
C SER A 39 -4.21 -22.51 -8.79
N SER A 40 -4.69 -21.43 -8.15
CA SER A 40 -5.78 -20.60 -8.67
C SER A 40 -5.39 -19.84 -9.94
N PRO A 41 -6.04 -20.08 -11.10
CA PRO A 41 -5.82 -19.29 -12.30
C PRO A 41 -6.42 -17.87 -12.19
N ALA A 42 -7.30 -17.62 -11.22
CA ALA A 42 -7.83 -16.27 -10.95
C ALA A 42 -6.74 -15.36 -10.35
N VAL A 43 -5.95 -15.89 -9.42
CA VAL A 43 -4.84 -15.15 -8.77
C VAL A 43 -3.74 -14.83 -9.78
N THR A 44 -3.35 -15.78 -10.62
CA THR A 44 -2.34 -15.51 -11.67
C THR A 44 -2.80 -14.41 -12.63
N ARG A 45 -4.08 -14.41 -13.01
CA ARG A 45 -4.65 -13.34 -13.86
C ARG A 45 -4.68 -12.01 -13.12
N LEU A 46 -5.10 -11.99 -11.85
CA LEU A 46 -5.14 -10.79 -11.03
C LEU A 46 -3.75 -10.14 -10.89
N LEU A 47 -2.71 -10.92 -10.59
CA LEU A 47 -1.34 -10.41 -10.47
C LEU A 47 -0.83 -9.77 -11.76
N ARG A 48 -1.12 -10.40 -12.91
CA ARG A 48 -0.78 -9.83 -14.22
C ARG A 48 -1.58 -8.54 -14.48
N ASP A 49 -2.88 -8.56 -14.21
CA ASP A 49 -3.75 -7.41 -14.42
C ASP A 49 -3.33 -6.22 -13.51
N MET A 50 -2.89 -6.47 -12.27
CA MET A 50 -2.33 -5.44 -11.38
C MET A 50 -1.01 -4.84 -11.90
N GLN A 51 -0.25 -5.60 -12.69
CA GLN A 51 1.01 -5.14 -13.28
C GLN A 51 0.79 -4.36 -14.59
N GLU A 52 -0.21 -4.75 -15.39
CA GLU A 52 -0.37 -4.27 -16.77
C GLU A 52 -1.48 -3.21 -16.94
N LEU A 53 -2.53 -3.23 -16.11
CA LEU A 53 -3.65 -2.31 -16.27
C LEU A 53 -3.31 -0.89 -15.80
N PRO A 54 -3.76 0.15 -16.53
CA PRO A 54 -3.48 1.54 -16.16
C PRO A 54 -4.27 1.98 -14.92
N THR A 55 -3.62 2.73 -14.04
CA THR A 55 -4.27 3.38 -12.90
C THR A 55 -5.17 4.53 -13.36
N ILE A 56 -6.47 4.47 -13.04
CA ILE A 56 -7.47 5.47 -13.46
C ILE A 56 -7.71 6.54 -12.38
N SER A 57 -7.45 6.20 -11.11
CA SER A 57 -7.61 7.08 -9.95
C SER A 57 -6.64 6.65 -8.85
N ALA A 58 -6.12 7.62 -8.09
CA ALA A 58 -5.29 7.43 -6.91
C ALA A 58 -5.67 8.49 -5.88
N ASP A 59 -5.72 8.09 -4.62
CA ASP A 59 -6.10 8.96 -3.50
C ASP A 59 -5.46 8.42 -2.21
N TYR A 60 -5.42 9.25 -1.17
CA TYR A 60 -4.92 8.86 0.14
C TYR A 60 -5.81 7.79 0.79
N SER A 61 -5.20 6.99 1.67
CA SER A 61 -5.95 6.04 2.50
C SER A 61 -6.95 6.79 3.40
N GLN A 62 -7.96 6.08 3.90
CA GLN A 62 -8.97 6.71 4.76
C GLN A 62 -8.36 7.22 6.08
N ASP A 63 -7.39 6.50 6.62
CA ASP A 63 -6.63 6.86 7.82
C ASP A 63 -5.75 8.09 7.59
N GLU A 64 -5.08 8.21 6.44
CA GLU A 64 -4.31 9.41 6.07
C GLU A 64 -5.21 10.64 5.88
N LYS A 65 -6.39 10.44 5.29
CA LYS A 65 -7.40 11.50 5.13
C LYS A 65 -7.96 11.96 6.47
N ALA A 66 -8.18 11.05 7.42
CA ALA A 66 -8.64 11.37 8.77
C ALA A 66 -7.62 12.26 9.52
N LEU A 67 -6.34 12.11 9.18
CA LEU A 67 -5.26 12.94 9.69
C LEU A 67 -5.05 14.22 8.86
N LEU A 68 -5.84 14.46 7.80
CA LEU A 68 -5.68 15.58 6.85
C LEU A 68 -4.26 15.67 6.28
N GLY A 69 -3.54 14.56 6.21
CA GLY A 69 -2.11 14.54 5.87
C GLY A 69 -1.18 15.21 6.90
N ALA A 70 -1.69 15.60 8.07
CA ALA A 70 -0.94 16.21 9.16
C ALA A 70 -0.47 15.14 10.18
N CYS A 71 0.80 15.24 10.56
CA CYS A 71 1.38 14.43 11.62
C CYS A 71 1.37 15.20 12.93
N ASP A 72 0.50 14.82 13.86
CA ASP A 72 0.53 15.38 15.21
C ASP A 72 1.52 14.61 16.09
N CYS A 73 2.75 15.12 16.17
CA CYS A 73 3.80 14.60 17.06
C CYS A 73 3.75 15.21 18.48
N SER A 74 2.78 16.10 18.78
CA SER A 74 2.80 16.93 19.99
C SER A 74 2.12 16.29 21.22
N GLN A 75 1.42 15.17 21.04
CA GLN A 75 0.67 14.52 22.12
C GLN A 75 1.48 13.63 23.08
N ARG A 76 2.82 13.74 23.12
CA ARG A 76 3.65 13.09 24.15
C ARG A 76 4.77 13.99 24.66
N GLN A 77 4.42 14.93 25.51
CA GLN A 77 5.37 15.42 26.49
C GLN A 77 5.47 14.36 27.61
N LEU A 78 6.34 13.36 27.43
CA LEU A 78 6.89 12.61 28.56
C LEU A 78 8.39 12.88 28.64
N SER A 79 8.73 13.54 29.74
CA SER A 79 10.04 13.91 30.25
C SER A 79 11.13 12.84 30.13
N LEU A 80 12.35 13.31 29.86
CA LEU A 80 13.66 12.65 29.96
C LEU A 80 13.94 11.48 28.99
N GLY A 81 14.77 11.77 27.98
CA GLY A 81 15.93 10.92 27.64
C GLY A 81 15.70 9.52 27.06
N ALA A 82 14.48 9.17 26.64
CA ALA A 82 14.22 7.93 25.92
C ALA A 82 13.09 8.14 24.91
N THR A 83 13.39 8.03 23.61
CA THR A 83 12.37 8.00 22.57
C THR A 83 11.57 6.71 22.72
N VAL A 84 10.39 6.80 23.32
CA VAL A 84 9.43 5.68 23.40
C VAL A 84 8.85 5.45 21.99
N PRO A 85 9.03 4.25 21.39
CA PRO A 85 8.50 3.95 20.07
C PRO A 85 7.00 3.70 20.19
N GLY A 86 6.22 4.72 19.87
CA GLY A 86 4.77 4.61 19.83
C GLY A 86 4.06 5.84 19.29
N CYS A 87 4.79 6.81 18.73
CA CYS A 87 4.17 7.72 17.79
C CYS A 87 3.95 6.94 16.49
N HIS A 88 2.78 6.31 16.36
CA HIS A 88 2.25 5.92 15.06
C HIS A 88 1.93 7.21 14.30
N CYS A 89 2.97 7.84 13.77
CA CYS A 89 2.85 8.89 12.76
C CYS A 89 2.88 8.18 11.41
N PRO A 90 1.73 7.86 10.79
CA PRO A 90 1.72 7.36 9.43
C PRO A 90 2.44 8.34 8.49
N CYS A 91 2.42 9.66 8.73
CA CYS A 91 3.14 10.64 7.89
C CYS A 91 4.67 10.73 8.05
N ALA A 92 5.28 10.25 9.15
CA ALA A 92 6.74 10.08 9.19
C ALA A 92 7.15 8.86 8.35
N GLN A 93 6.32 7.81 8.39
CA GLN A 93 6.44 6.70 7.45
C GLN A 93 6.07 7.16 6.04
N GLN A 94 5.10 8.07 5.80
CA GLN A 94 4.57 8.51 4.50
C GLN A 94 5.45 9.50 3.75
N LEU A 95 6.20 10.36 4.45
CA LEU A 95 7.17 11.27 3.83
C LEU A 95 8.28 10.48 3.09
N ALA A 96 8.54 9.23 3.52
CA ALA A 96 9.35 8.29 2.74
C ALA A 96 8.70 7.78 1.45
N TRP A 97 7.37 7.80 1.35
CA TRP A 97 6.63 7.36 0.16
C TRP A 97 6.51 8.50 -0.86
N LEU A 98 6.39 9.74 -0.40
CA LEU A 98 6.29 10.95 -1.24
C LEU A 98 7.65 11.53 -1.66
N HIS A 99 8.72 11.24 -0.91
CA HIS A 99 10.10 11.46 -1.37
C HIS A 99 10.74 10.11 -1.70
N PRO A 100 10.74 9.65 -2.98
CA PRO A 100 11.61 8.55 -3.41
C PRO A 100 13.12 8.86 -3.24
N LEU A 101 13.45 10.02 -2.67
CA LEU A 101 14.80 10.50 -2.41
C LEU A 101 15.26 10.32 -0.94
N LEU A 102 14.40 9.93 0.02
CA LEU A 102 14.74 10.02 1.46
C LEU A 102 14.30 8.87 2.38
N SER A 103 13.85 7.74 1.84
CA SER A 103 14.09 6.46 2.51
C SER A 103 15.21 5.74 1.78
N PRO A 104 16.33 5.40 2.43
CA PRO A 104 17.38 4.62 1.80
C PRO A 104 16.76 3.28 1.41
N ARG A 105 16.48 3.10 0.12
CA ARG A 105 16.06 1.81 -0.43
C ARG A 105 17.24 0.87 -0.25
N GLN A 106 17.13 0.03 0.76
CA GLN A 106 18.08 -1.04 1.06
C GLN A 106 18.26 -1.90 -0.19
N LYS A 107 19.50 -2.21 -0.57
CA LYS A 107 19.76 -3.14 -1.68
C LYS A 107 19.24 -4.54 -1.30
N ARG A 108 18.99 -5.39 -2.31
CA ARG A 108 18.42 -6.73 -2.07
C ARG A 108 19.34 -7.60 -1.20
N GLU A 109 20.64 -7.37 -1.27
CA GLU A 109 21.69 -8.10 -0.55
C GLU A 109 22.04 -7.49 0.81
N GLU A 110 21.48 -6.32 1.12
CA GLU A 110 21.77 -5.60 2.37
C GLU A 110 20.83 -6.10 3.46
N GLU A 111 21.37 -6.33 4.66
CA GLU A 111 20.62 -6.74 5.85
C GLU A 111 20.35 -5.53 6.74
N THR A 112 19.25 -5.57 7.50
CA THR A 112 18.95 -4.52 8.47
C THR A 112 20.08 -4.47 9.52
N PRO A 113 20.79 -3.34 9.67
CA PRO A 113 21.88 -3.25 10.64
C PRO A 113 21.39 -3.48 12.08
N GLU A 114 22.22 -4.05 12.94
CA GLU A 114 21.87 -4.40 14.33
C GLU A 114 21.43 -3.20 15.18
N ASP A 115 21.84 -1.99 14.79
CA ASP A 115 21.51 -0.74 15.45
C ASP A 115 20.04 -0.29 15.23
N PHE A 116 19.30 -0.97 14.35
CA PHE A 116 17.90 -0.65 14.08
C PHE A 116 16.94 -1.55 14.85
N PHE A 117 15.91 -0.93 15.43
CA PHE A 117 14.83 -1.66 16.09
C PHE A 117 13.89 -2.31 15.07
N TYR A 118 13.20 -3.39 15.50
CA TYR A 118 12.29 -4.20 14.69
C TYR A 118 11.10 -3.45 14.05
N PHE A 119 10.83 -2.21 14.46
CA PHE A 119 9.76 -1.38 13.88
C PHE A 119 10.25 -0.50 12.72
N VAL A 120 11.54 -0.57 12.37
CA VAL A 120 12.11 0.12 11.21
C VAL A 120 12.10 -0.83 10.02
N ASP A 121 11.21 -0.58 9.05
CA ASP A 121 11.05 -1.43 7.88
C ASP A 121 11.47 -0.70 6.59
N PHE A 122 12.71 -0.92 6.16
CA PHE A 122 13.26 -0.37 4.91
C PHE A 122 12.94 -1.23 3.68
N GLN A 123 12.54 -2.49 3.85
CA GLN A 123 12.28 -3.44 2.76
C GLN A 123 10.79 -3.71 2.53
N ARG A 124 9.91 -2.84 3.03
CA ARG A 124 8.47 -3.07 3.09
C ARG A 124 7.84 -3.64 1.82
N HIS A 125 8.13 -3.05 0.65
CA HIS A 125 7.60 -3.54 -0.62
C HIS A 125 8.12 -4.94 -1.02
N ASN A 126 9.42 -5.19 -0.84
CA ASN A 126 10.03 -6.47 -1.20
C ASN A 126 9.53 -7.59 -0.26
N ALA A 127 9.42 -7.28 1.03
CA ALA A 127 8.90 -8.18 2.04
C ALA A 127 7.44 -8.54 1.77
N GLU A 128 6.59 -7.57 1.40
CA GLU A 128 5.19 -7.81 1.03
C GLU A 128 5.04 -8.77 -0.16
N ILE A 129 5.81 -8.54 -1.24
CA ILE A 129 5.81 -9.44 -2.42
C ILE A 129 6.32 -10.83 -2.05
N ALA A 130 7.44 -10.91 -1.32
CA ALA A 130 8.05 -12.18 -0.94
C ALA A 130 7.13 -12.99 -0.01
N ALA A 131 6.47 -12.33 0.95
CA ALA A 131 5.54 -12.97 1.87
C ALA A 131 4.35 -13.59 1.13
N PHE A 132 3.79 -12.89 0.13
CA PHE A 132 2.75 -13.45 -0.73
C PHE A 132 3.21 -14.73 -1.45
N HIS A 133 4.42 -14.73 -2.01
CA HIS A 133 4.96 -15.92 -2.69
C HIS A 133 5.34 -17.06 -1.74
N LEU A 134 5.66 -16.76 -0.48
CA LEU A 134 5.97 -17.74 0.56
C LEU A 134 4.71 -18.44 1.10
N ASP A 135 3.60 -17.71 1.21
CA ASP A 135 2.28 -18.23 1.60
C ASP A 135 1.73 -19.21 0.56
N ARG A 136 1.94 -18.91 -0.72
CA ARG A 136 1.38 -19.66 -1.85
C ARG A 136 1.91 -21.08 -1.98
#